data_AF-A0A7J6R365-F1
#
_entry.id   AF-A0A7J6R365-F1
#
_cell.length_a   1.000
_cell.length_b   1.000
_cell.length_c   1.000
_cell.angle_alpha   90.00
_cell.angle_beta   90.00
_cell.angle_gamma   90.00
#
_symmetry.space_group_name_H-M   'P 1'
#
loop_
_entity.id
_entity.type
_entity.pdbx_description
1 polymer ?
#
loop_
_entity_poly.entity_id
_entity_poly.type
_entity_poly.pdbx_seq_one_letter_code
_entity_poly.pdbx_strand_id
1 'polypeptide(L)'
;MVATSVAAVLSTGENVVFATPVYDSPILTIYNPYELWKLNPSYIAAEYFYFIFAAATFYHAFTHRKAGNSLGLWLGCLFSGAIVELFTILSPQIGNFYHTQASVMVAGRTEPLYMLLGCYGGIQYLAVQLAFTTAPDVDQSLFRK
;
A
#
# COMPACT_ATOMS: atom_id res chain seq x y z
N MET A 1 19.99 -10.57 -21.73
CA MET A 1 18.92 -11.24 -20.96
C MET A 1 17.61 -10.71 -21.51
N VAL A 2 16.84 -11.54 -22.19
CA VAL A 2 15.65 -11.12 -22.97
C VAL A 2 14.52 -10.81 -21.99
N ALA A 3 13.97 -9.59 -22.03
CA ALA A 3 12.76 -9.24 -21.31
C ALA A 3 11.56 -9.90 -22.03
N THR A 4 11.18 -11.08 -21.58
CA THR A 4 9.98 -11.78 -22.08
C THR A 4 8.76 -11.22 -21.38
N SER A 5 8.04 -10.27 -21.97
CA SER A 5 6.71 -9.89 -21.50
C SER A 5 5.70 -11.01 -21.79
N VAL A 6 4.79 -11.28 -20.85
CA VAL A 6 3.66 -12.20 -21.10
C VAL A 6 2.47 -11.35 -21.52
N ALA A 7 2.01 -11.52 -22.76
CA ALA A 7 0.77 -10.92 -23.22
C ALA A 7 -0.39 -11.74 -22.65
N ALA A 8 -1.26 -11.10 -21.86
CA ALA A 8 -2.57 -11.65 -21.54
C ALA A 8 -3.63 -10.86 -22.31
N VAL A 9 -4.43 -11.56 -23.11
CA VAL A 9 -5.56 -10.97 -23.82
C VAL A 9 -6.70 -10.83 -22.83
N LEU A 10 -7.06 -9.60 -22.45
CA LEU A 10 -8.29 -9.36 -21.71
C LEU A 10 -9.50 -9.65 -22.61
N SER A 11 -10.68 -9.92 -22.03
CA SER A 11 -11.93 -10.15 -22.77
C SER A 11 -12.35 -8.99 -23.69
N THR A 12 -11.66 -7.85 -23.60
CA THR A 12 -11.80 -6.65 -24.43
C THR A 12 -10.95 -6.68 -25.72
N GLY A 13 -10.07 -7.67 -25.90
CA GLY A 13 -9.21 -7.80 -27.09
C GLY A 13 -7.95 -6.92 -27.08
N GLU A 14 -7.71 -6.16 -26.01
CA GLU A 14 -6.47 -5.41 -25.85
C GLU A 14 -5.35 -6.30 -25.28
N ASN A 15 -4.18 -6.26 -25.91
CA ASN A 15 -2.96 -6.89 -25.40
C ASN A 15 -2.43 -6.04 -24.25
N VAL A 16 -2.76 -6.40 -23.01
CA VAL A 16 -2.12 -5.78 -21.85
C VAL A 16 -0.77 -6.46 -21.63
N VAL A 17 0.30 -5.69 -21.83
CA VAL A 17 1.67 -6.15 -21.63
C VAL A 17 1.95 -6.17 -20.13
N PHE A 18 1.98 -7.35 -19.53
CA PHE A 18 2.41 -7.51 -18.15
C PHE A 18 3.91 -7.78 -18.09
N ALA A 19 4.60 -7.07 -17.19
CA ALA A 19 5.99 -7.39 -16.87
C ALA A 19 6.08 -8.81 -16.31
N THR A 20 7.18 -9.51 -16.56
CA THR A 20 7.43 -10.80 -15.89
C THR A 20 7.87 -10.59 -14.46
N PRO A 21 7.34 -11.39 -13.51
CA PRO A 21 7.81 -11.36 -12.14
C PRO A 21 9.24 -11.90 -12.06
N VAL A 22 10.04 -11.31 -11.19
CA VAL A 22 11.36 -11.81 -10.78
C VAL A 22 11.19 -12.94 -9.76
N TYR A 23 10.17 -12.82 -8.91
CA TYR A 23 9.77 -13.83 -7.94
C TYR A 23 8.25 -13.95 -7.95
N ASP A 24 7.75 -15.18 -7.89
CA ASP A 24 6.32 -15.44 -7.91
C ASP A 24 5.91 -16.51 -6.91
N SER A 25 4.93 -16.19 -6.08
CA SER A 25 4.29 -17.10 -5.14
C SER A 25 2.84 -16.66 -4.91
N PRO A 26 1.95 -17.54 -4.41
CA PRO A 26 0.56 -17.17 -4.11
C PRO A 26 0.42 -16.02 -3.10
N ILE A 27 1.43 -15.80 -2.25
CA ILE A 27 1.38 -14.79 -1.19
C ILE A 27 2.04 -13.49 -1.65
N LEU A 28 3.16 -13.60 -2.36
CA LEU A 28 4.04 -12.49 -2.71
C LEU A 28 4.56 -12.67 -4.14
N THR A 29 4.38 -11.64 -4.95
CA THR A 29 4.97 -11.53 -6.29
C THR A 29 5.80 -10.26 -6.37
N ILE A 30 7.03 -10.37 -6.87
CA ILE A 30 7.95 -9.24 -7.03
C ILE A 30 8.28 -9.06 -8.50
N TYR A 31 8.17 -7.82 -8.97
CA TYR A 31 8.51 -7.42 -10.33
C TYR A 31 9.77 -6.57 -10.35
N ASN A 32 10.41 -6.49 -11.52
CA ASN A 32 11.51 -5.56 -11.71
C ASN A 32 10.94 -4.13 -11.88
N PRO A 33 11.22 -3.19 -10.95
CA PRO A 33 10.70 -1.82 -11.03
C PRO A 33 11.15 -1.10 -12.30
N TYR A 34 12.30 -1.44 -12.86
CA TYR A 34 12.79 -0.85 -14.11
C TYR A 34 11.93 -1.22 -15.32
N GLU A 35 11.45 -2.46 -15.38
CA GLU A 35 10.55 -2.88 -16.46
C GLU A 35 9.16 -2.26 -16.28
N LEU A 36 8.67 -2.18 -15.04
CA LEU A 36 7.41 -1.48 -14.75
C LEU A 36 7.49 0.02 -15.02
N TRP A 37 8.65 0.66 -14.78
CA TRP A 37 8.86 2.07 -15.07
C TRP A 37 8.71 2.39 -16.57
N LYS A 38 9.14 1.49 -17.45
CA LYS A 38 8.95 1.64 -18.90
C LYS A 38 7.49 1.57 -19.32
N LEU A 39 6.68 0.83 -18.56
CA LEU A 39 5.24 0.63 -18.83
C LEU A 39 4.39 1.76 -18.22
N ASN A 40 4.57 2.03 -16.92
CA ASN A 40 3.75 2.96 -16.14
C ASN A 40 4.63 3.76 -15.14
N PRO A 41 5.40 4.76 -15.61
CA PRO A 41 6.36 5.48 -14.75
C PRO A 41 5.69 6.27 -13.63
N SER A 42 4.51 6.83 -13.87
CA SER A 42 3.73 7.55 -12.85
C SER A 42 3.32 6.64 -11.69
N TYR A 43 2.97 5.39 -11.99
CA TYR A 43 2.56 4.42 -10.98
C TYR A 43 3.73 3.99 -10.09
N ILE A 44 4.89 3.77 -10.70
CA ILE A 44 6.12 3.45 -9.96
C ILE A 44 6.59 4.65 -9.13
N ALA A 45 6.54 5.87 -9.68
CA ALA A 45 6.82 7.07 -8.91
C ALA A 45 5.90 7.21 -7.69
N ALA A 46 4.60 6.92 -7.85
CA ALA A 46 3.64 6.93 -6.76
C ALA A 46 3.95 5.83 -5.71
N GLU A 47 4.26 4.61 -6.14
CA GLU A 47 4.66 3.51 -5.25
C GLU A 47 5.84 3.90 -4.35
N TYR A 48 6.91 4.44 -4.92
CA TYR A 48 8.08 4.89 -4.15
C TYR A 48 7.74 6.08 -3.23
N PHE A 49 6.92 7.03 -3.69
CA PHE A 49 6.44 8.11 -2.84
C PHE A 49 5.69 7.56 -1.62
N TYR A 50 4.80 6.58 -1.81
CA TYR A 50 4.06 5.94 -0.73
C TYR A 50 4.97 5.18 0.24
N PHE A 51 6.01 4.50 -0.23
CA PHE A 51 6.97 3.84 0.65
C PHE A 51 7.79 4.85 1.48
N ILE A 52 8.26 5.93 0.87
CA ILE A 52 8.97 7.01 1.59
C ILE A 52 8.05 7.63 2.65
N PHE A 53 6.79 7.87 2.29
CA PHE A 53 5.80 8.43 3.19
C PHE A 53 5.45 7.48 4.35
N ALA A 54 5.32 6.17 4.08
CA ALA A 54 5.14 5.14 5.10
C ALA A 54 6.34 5.09 6.07
N ALA A 55 7.57 5.19 5.56
CA ALA A 55 8.77 5.20 6.39
C ALA A 55 8.84 6.45 7.28
N ALA A 56 8.50 7.62 6.73
CA ALA A 56 8.47 8.88 7.48
C ALA A 56 7.42 8.87 8.60
N THR A 57 6.21 8.39 8.31
CA THR A 57 5.12 8.29 9.30
C THR A 57 5.40 7.22 10.36
N PHE A 58 5.98 6.08 9.97
CA PHE A 58 6.46 5.08 10.92
C PHE A 58 7.55 5.64 11.84
N TYR A 59 8.53 6.36 11.28
CA TYR A 59 9.56 7.02 12.08
C TYR A 59 8.96 8.01 13.08
N HIS A 60 8.01 8.84 12.64
CA HIS A 60 7.27 9.74 13.53
C HIS A 60 6.55 8.95 14.64
N ALA A 61 5.77 7.93 14.29
CA ALA A 61 5.03 7.11 15.25
C ALA A 61 5.96 6.40 16.26
N PHE A 62 7.12 5.92 15.81
CA PHE A 62 8.10 5.23 16.63
C PHE A 62 8.82 6.17 17.61
N THR A 63 9.10 7.40 17.21
CA THR A 63 9.82 8.40 18.01
C THR A 63 8.90 9.20 18.93
N HIS A 64 7.68 9.52 18.50
CA HIS A 64 6.73 10.38 19.22
C HIS A 64 5.72 9.57 20.05
N ARG A 65 6.21 8.60 20.84
CA ARG A 65 5.36 7.73 21.68
C ARG A 65 4.67 8.45 22.85
N LYS A 66 5.16 9.63 23.23
CA LYS A 66 4.71 10.40 24.41
C LYS A 66 3.37 11.15 24.21
N ALA A 67 2.89 11.28 22.97
CA ALA A 67 1.69 12.05 22.63
C ALA A 67 0.39 11.20 22.54
N GLY A 68 0.39 9.95 23.03
CA GLY A 68 -0.76 9.04 22.95
C GLY A 68 -0.50 7.89 21.99
N ASN A 69 0.28 6.90 22.45
CA ASN A 69 0.60 5.64 21.76
C ASN A 69 0.60 5.70 20.21
N SER A 70 1.36 6.63 19.64
CA SER A 70 1.40 6.89 18.19
C SER A 70 1.80 5.65 17.38
N LEU A 71 2.67 4.80 17.94
CA LEU A 71 3.03 3.52 17.33
C LEU A 71 1.84 2.54 17.31
N GLY A 72 1.09 2.46 18.39
CA GLY A 72 -0.14 1.68 18.45
C GLY A 72 -1.18 2.18 17.46
N LEU A 73 -1.30 3.50 17.29
CA LEU A 73 -2.17 4.09 16.27
C LEU A 73 -1.73 3.70 14.85
N TRP A 74 -0.43 3.80 14.54
CA TRP A 74 0.11 3.42 13.23
C TRP A 74 -0.13 1.94 12.91
N LEU A 75 0.12 1.04 13.88
CA LEU A 75 -0.19 -0.38 13.74
C LEU A 75 -1.70 -0.65 13.63
N GLY A 76 -2.52 0.11 14.34
CA GLY A 76 -3.99 0.05 14.24
C GLY A 76 -4.49 0.44 12.86
N CYS A 77 -3.92 1.50 12.25
CA CYS A 77 -4.22 1.88 10.88
C CYS A 77 -3.81 0.79 9.89
N LEU A 78 -2.62 0.19 10.04
CA LEU A 78 -2.22 -0.96 9.21
C LEU A 78 -3.20 -2.13 9.34
N PHE A 79 -3.62 -2.48 10.56
CA PHE A 79 -4.54 -3.59 10.78
C PHE A 79 -5.92 -3.31 10.20
N SER A 80 -6.42 -2.08 10.38
CA SER A 80 -7.65 -1.60 9.74
C SER A 80 -7.56 -1.71 8.22
N GLY A 81 -6.45 -1.28 7.62
CA GLY A 81 -6.20 -1.40 6.19
C GLY A 81 -6.17 -2.84 5.71
N ALA A 82 -5.46 -3.72 6.43
CA ALA A 82 -5.39 -5.13 6.10
C ALA A 82 -6.77 -5.81 6.12
N ILE A 83 -7.68 -5.40 7.01
CA ILE A 83 -9.07 -5.88 7.01
C ILE A 83 -9.80 -5.40 5.75
N VAL A 84 -9.66 -4.12 5.40
CA VAL A 84 -10.27 -3.58 4.17
C VAL A 84 -9.77 -4.34 2.95
N GLU A 85 -8.46 -4.57 2.84
CA GLU A 85 -7.88 -5.32 1.73
C GLU A 85 -8.28 -6.80 1.73
N LEU A 86 -8.52 -7.40 2.90
CA LEU A 86 -9.10 -8.74 2.94
C LEU A 86 -10.48 -8.78 2.27
N PHE A 87 -11.31 -7.74 2.46
CA PHE A 87 -12.60 -7.66 1.79
C PHE A 87 -12.49 -7.42 0.28
N THR A 88 -11.49 -6.64 -0.18
CA THR A 88 -11.26 -6.42 -1.62
C THR A 88 -10.76 -7.70 -2.30
N ILE A 89 -9.92 -8.49 -1.61
CA ILE A 89 -9.48 -9.81 -2.09
C ILE A 89 -10.64 -10.80 -2.16
N LEU A 90 -11.51 -10.83 -1.15
CA LEU A 90 -12.67 -11.72 -1.11
C LEU A 90 -13.78 -11.34 -2.10
N SER A 91 -13.85 -10.07 -2.50
CA SER A 91 -14.85 -9.55 -3.43
C SER A 91 -14.17 -8.94 -4.66
N PRO A 92 -13.98 -9.74 -5.74
CA PRO A 92 -13.28 -9.30 -6.96
C PRO A 92 -13.92 -8.10 -7.67
N GLN A 93 -15.17 -7.75 -7.32
CA GLN A 93 -15.91 -6.62 -7.87
C GLN A 93 -15.48 -5.27 -7.24
N ILE A 94 -14.81 -5.31 -6.08
CA ILE A 94 -14.41 -4.13 -5.31
C ILE A 94 -12.93 -3.80 -5.53
N GLY A 95 -12.09 -4.81 -5.83
CA GLY A 95 -10.65 -4.64 -5.98
C GLY A 95 -10.29 -3.62 -7.07
N ASN A 96 -9.39 -2.70 -6.73
CA ASN A 96 -9.13 -1.50 -7.55
C ASN A 96 -7.89 -1.63 -8.45
N PHE A 97 -7.06 -2.67 -8.26
CA PHE A 97 -5.70 -2.72 -8.82
C PHE A 97 -5.47 -3.83 -9.86
N TYR A 98 -6.53 -4.42 -10.41
CA TYR A 98 -6.42 -5.43 -11.46
C TYR A 98 -5.79 -4.90 -12.77
N HIS A 99 -5.84 -3.59 -12.98
CA HIS A 99 -5.38 -2.94 -14.22
C HIS A 99 -3.94 -2.45 -14.19
N THR A 100 -3.27 -2.42 -13.03
CA THR A 100 -1.90 -1.92 -12.94
C THR A 100 -1.09 -2.66 -11.88
N GLN A 101 0.10 -3.12 -12.25
CA GLN A 101 0.98 -3.88 -11.39
C GLN A 101 2.00 -2.97 -10.72
N ALA A 102 2.23 -3.17 -9.42
CA ALA A 102 3.29 -2.53 -8.65
C ALA A 102 4.53 -3.44 -8.58
N SER A 103 5.64 -2.90 -8.07
CA SER A 103 6.89 -3.64 -7.91
C SER A 103 6.73 -4.79 -6.91
N VAL A 104 5.93 -4.59 -5.87
CA VAL A 104 5.62 -5.61 -4.87
C VAL A 104 4.10 -5.80 -4.79
N MET A 105 3.63 -6.98 -5.18
CA MET A 105 2.24 -7.37 -5.12
C MET A 105 2.03 -8.49 -4.10
N VAL A 106 0.92 -8.45 -3.38
CA VAL A 106 0.51 -9.44 -2.38
C VAL A 106 -0.77 -10.15 -2.79
N ALA A 107 -1.04 -11.29 -2.14
CA ALA A 107 -2.26 -12.10 -2.30
C ALA A 107 -2.59 -12.43 -3.77
N GLY A 108 -1.65 -13.05 -4.47
CA GLY A 108 -1.86 -13.52 -5.84
C GLY A 108 -1.97 -12.38 -6.87
N ARG A 109 -1.26 -11.27 -6.66
CA ARG A 109 -1.24 -10.07 -7.53
C ARG A 109 -2.52 -9.24 -7.50
N THR A 110 -3.27 -9.34 -6.43
CA THR A 110 -4.50 -8.56 -6.25
C THR A 110 -4.20 -7.17 -5.73
N GLU A 111 -3.32 -7.08 -4.72
CA GLU A 111 -3.09 -5.84 -4.00
C GLU A 111 -1.61 -5.43 -3.99
N PRO A 112 -1.26 -4.17 -4.26
CA PRO A 112 0.10 -3.69 -4.16
C PRO A 112 0.49 -3.40 -2.70
N LEU A 113 1.72 -3.75 -2.30
CA LEU A 113 2.16 -3.61 -0.91
C LEU A 113 2.15 -2.15 -0.41
N TYR A 114 2.38 -1.18 -1.33
CA TYR A 114 2.35 0.23 -0.96
C TYR A 114 0.97 0.71 -0.51
N MET A 115 -0.12 0.02 -0.87
CA MET A 115 -1.45 0.37 -0.35
C MET A 115 -1.53 0.13 1.16
N LEU A 116 -1.10 -1.06 1.61
CA LEU A 116 -1.02 -1.38 3.04
C LEU A 116 -0.15 -0.38 3.79
N LEU A 117 1.10 -0.21 3.35
CA LEU A 117 2.07 0.61 4.09
C LEU A 117 1.85 2.12 3.91
N GLY A 118 1.63 2.58 2.68
CA GLY A 118 1.56 3.99 2.34
C GLY A 118 0.19 4.62 2.56
N CYS A 119 -0.88 3.98 2.07
CA CYS A 119 -2.22 4.54 2.21
C CYS A 119 -2.74 4.39 3.64
N TYR A 120 -2.70 3.18 4.21
CA TYR A 120 -3.19 2.99 5.58
C TYR A 120 -2.14 3.34 6.63
N GLY A 121 -0.93 2.78 6.54
CA GLY A 121 0.15 3.13 7.47
C GLY A 121 0.58 4.60 7.37
N GLY A 122 0.55 5.21 6.19
CA GLY A 122 0.92 6.61 5.99
C GLY A 122 -0.24 7.59 6.11
N ILE A 123 -1.14 7.59 5.12
CA ILE A 123 -2.19 8.62 4.99
C ILE A 123 -3.21 8.53 6.12
N GLN A 124 -3.76 7.34 6.36
CA GLN A 124 -4.78 7.18 7.41
C GLN A 124 -4.20 7.51 8.79
N TYR A 125 -2.98 7.03 9.09
CA TYR A 125 -2.27 7.42 10.30
C TYR A 125 -2.12 8.94 10.43
N LEU A 126 -1.64 9.62 9.39
CA LEU A 126 -1.45 11.06 9.41
C LEU A 126 -2.77 11.79 9.65
N ALA A 127 -3.85 11.39 8.97
CA ALA A 127 -5.17 11.99 9.12
C ALA A 127 -5.67 11.88 10.57
N VAL A 128 -5.56 10.69 11.17
CA VAL A 128 -5.99 10.46 12.56
C VAL A 128 -5.08 11.21 13.54
N GLN A 129 -3.77 11.19 13.33
CA GLN A 129 -2.81 11.91 14.16
C GLN A 129 -3.02 13.42 14.12
N LEU A 130 -3.29 13.99 12.95
CA LEU A 130 -3.61 15.40 12.80
C LEU A 130 -4.91 15.75 13.52
N ALA A 131 -5.96 14.92 13.37
CA ALA A 131 -7.21 15.11 14.10
C ALA A 131 -7.00 15.14 15.61
N PHE A 132 -6.19 14.22 16.16
CA PHE A 132 -5.87 14.23 17.59
C PHE A 132 -5.03 15.42 18.05
N THR A 133 -4.27 16.04 17.14
CA THR A 133 -3.38 17.17 17.45
C THR A 133 -4.09 18.51 17.33
N THR A 134 -5.06 18.64 16.41
CA THR A 134 -5.75 19.90 16.11
C THR A 134 -7.16 19.99 16.69
N ALA A 135 -7.74 18.88 17.17
CA ALA A 135 -9.06 18.91 17.80
C ALA A 135 -9.01 19.75 19.09
N PRO A 136 -9.86 20.80 19.22
CA PRO A 136 -9.78 21.76 20.32
C PRO A 136 -9.98 21.17 21.73
N ASP A 137 -10.68 20.05 21.89
CA ASP A 137 -11.19 19.63 23.20
C ASP A 137 -11.26 18.09 23.40
N VAL A 138 -10.37 17.30 22.79
CA VAL A 138 -10.31 15.87 23.13
C VAL A 138 -9.57 15.74 24.46
N ASP A 139 -10.27 15.33 25.52
CA ASP A 139 -9.64 14.98 26.79
C ASP A 139 -8.64 13.84 26.57
N GLN A 140 -7.37 14.22 26.44
CA GLN A 140 -6.24 13.33 26.21
C GLN A 140 -6.03 12.35 27.37
N SER A 141 -6.70 12.54 28.52
CA SER A 141 -6.69 11.62 29.65
C SER A 141 -7.31 10.25 29.33
N LEU A 142 -8.23 10.18 28.35
CA LEU A 142 -8.85 8.91 27.91
C LEU A 142 -7.85 7.94 27.28
N PHE A 143 -6.74 8.45 26.71
CA PHE A 143 -5.75 7.66 25.97
C PHE A 143 -4.37 7.60 26.65
N ARG A 144 -4.15 8.40 27.71
CA ARG A 144 -2.98 8.31 28.59
C ARG A 144 -3.33 7.41 29.79
N LYS A 145 -3.12 6.11 29.66
CA LYS A 145 -3.02 5.19 30.81
C LYS A 145 -1.62 4.60 30.87
#